data_AF-M6Q2P3-F1
#
_entry.id   AF-M6Q2P3-F1
#
_cell.length_a   1.000
_cell.length_b   1.000
_cell.length_c   1.000
_cell.angle_alpha   90.00
_cell.angle_beta   90.00
_cell.angle_gamma   90.00
#
_symmetry.space_group_name_H-M   'P 1'
#
loop_
_entity.id
_entity.type
_entity.pdbx_description
1 polymer ?
#
loop_
_entity_poly.entity_id
_entity_poly.type
_entity_poly.pdbx_seq_one_letter_code
_entity_poly.pdbx_strand_id
1 'polypeptide(L)'
;MALIMRQRLQIGKIVLHKIIEAELISGRKEPHSQLTIKLPKIKGFDKDSIKKNDIVQWWTWYEGYPETLEFEGKVVSMSPKMPLEIVC
;
A
#
# COMPACT_ATOMS: atom_id res chain seq x y z
N MET A 1 6.38 -6.41 26.77
CA MET A 1 6.86 -5.49 25.73
C MET A 1 5.88 -5.57 24.58
N ALA A 2 5.24 -4.46 24.20
CA ALA A 2 4.36 -4.45 23.04
C ALA A 2 5.23 -4.41 21.78
N LEU A 3 5.03 -5.36 20.86
CA LEU A 3 5.69 -5.32 19.57
C LEU A 3 5.09 -4.17 18.75
N ILE A 4 5.92 -3.20 18.38
CA ILE A 4 5.49 -2.07 17.54
C ILE A 4 5.54 -2.53 16.09
N MET A 5 4.37 -2.62 15.44
CA MET A 5 4.29 -2.92 14.02
C MET A 5 4.65 -1.65 13.21
N ARG A 6 5.57 -1.82 12.27
CA ARG A 6 6.00 -0.83 11.30
C ARG A 6 5.55 -1.30 9.91
N GLN A 7 5.39 -0.33 9.03
CA GLN A 7 4.97 -0.58 7.66
C GLN A 7 5.57 0.45 6.71
N ARG A 8 5.76 0.03 5.47
CA ARG A 8 6.24 0.85 4.36
C ARG A 8 5.49 0.44 3.10
N LEU A 9 4.79 1.39 2.52
CA LEU A 9 4.19 1.25 1.21
C LEU A 9 5.06 1.99 0.20
N GLN A 10 5.49 1.28 -0.83
CA GLN A 10 6.26 1.85 -1.94
C GLN A 10 5.42 1.74 -3.21
N ILE A 11 5.21 2.86 -3.90
CA ILE A 11 4.48 2.93 -5.17
C ILE A 11 5.38 3.68 -6.17
N GLY A 12 5.96 2.95 -7.11
CA GLY A 12 6.97 3.51 -8.01
C GLY A 12 8.14 4.13 -7.24
N LYS A 13 8.27 5.46 -7.30
CA LYS A 13 9.31 6.23 -6.58
C LYS A 13 8.85 6.79 -5.23
N ILE A 14 7.58 6.61 -4.89
CA ILE A 14 6.97 7.19 -3.70
C ILE A 14 7.07 6.18 -2.56
N VAL A 15 7.48 6.65 -1.38
CA VAL A 15 7.55 5.84 -0.16
C VAL A 15 6.67 6.47 0.92
N LEU A 16 5.77 5.67 1.49
CA LEU A 16 4.78 6.07 2.49
C LEU A 16 4.88 5.17 3.71
N HIS A 17 4.99 5.77 4.88
CA HIS A 17 4.99 5.06 6.17
C HIS A 17 3.68 5.21 6.96
N LYS A 18 2.73 5.97 6.41
CA LYS A 18 1.42 6.22 7.00
C LYS A 18 0.34 5.86 6.00
N ILE A 19 -0.39 4.79 6.31
CA ILE A 19 -1.62 4.38 5.63
C ILE A 19 -2.75 4.38 6.68
N ILE A 20 -3.98 4.68 6.26
CA ILE A 20 -5.15 4.60 7.14
C ILE A 20 -5.52 3.12 7.31
N GLU A 21 -5.63 2.42 6.19
CA GLU A 21 -6.13 1.06 6.13
C GLU A 21 -5.48 0.34 4.95
N ALA A 22 -5.15 -0.93 5.15
CA ALA A 22 -4.74 -1.86 4.09
C ALA A 22 -5.57 -3.12 4.24
N GLU A 23 -6.32 -3.46 3.20
CA GLU A 23 -7.13 -4.66 3.10
C GLU A 23 -6.50 -5.55 2.03
N LEU A 24 -5.86 -6.64 2.47
CA LEU A 24 -5.33 -7.67 1.59
C LEU A 24 -6.36 -8.80 1.47
N ILE A 25 -6.93 -8.95 0.28
CA ILE A 25 -7.86 -10.04 -0.05
C ILE A 25 -7.11 -11.06 -0.89
N SER A 26 -6.74 -12.19 -0.30
CA SER A 26 -6.14 -13.32 -1.02
C SER A 26 -7.22 -14.28 -1.52
N GLY A 27 -7.23 -14.55 -2.82
CA GLY A 27 -8.21 -15.41 -3.49
C GLY A 27 -7.58 -16.66 -4.10
N ARG A 28 -8.38 -17.72 -4.30
CA ARG A 28 -7.95 -18.92 -5.05
C ARG A 28 -8.11 -18.79 -6.58
N LYS A 29 -8.75 -17.72 -7.06
CA LYS A 29 -9.09 -17.49 -8.46
C LYS A 29 -8.50 -16.15 -8.89
N GLU A 30 -7.94 -16.07 -10.10
CA GLU A 30 -7.34 -14.83 -10.60
C GLU A 30 -8.30 -13.63 -10.49
N PRO A 31 -7.83 -12.46 -10.01
CA PRO A 31 -6.48 -12.17 -9.50
C PRO A 31 -6.19 -12.85 -8.14
N HIS A 32 -5.00 -13.45 -8.02
CA HIS A 32 -4.60 -14.27 -6.86
C HIS A 32 -4.64 -13.53 -5.51
N SER A 33 -4.38 -12.22 -5.51
CA SER A 33 -4.50 -11.35 -4.35
C SER A 33 -4.82 -9.94 -4.83
N GLN A 34 -5.69 -9.24 -4.11
CA GLN A 34 -5.98 -7.82 -4.32
C GLN A 34 -5.62 -7.05 -3.04
N LEU A 35 -4.86 -5.97 -3.18
CA LEU A 35 -4.54 -5.08 -2.07
C LEU A 35 -5.25 -3.74 -2.26
N THR A 36 -6.15 -3.42 -1.34
CA THR A 36 -6.83 -2.12 -1.27
C THR A 36 -6.20 -1.30 -0.16
N ILE A 37 -5.64 -0.14 -0.49
CA ILE A 37 -5.00 0.76 0.48
C ILE A 37 -5.74 2.10 0.51
N LYS A 38 -6.07 2.58 1.71
CA LYS A 38 -6.58 3.93 1.94
C LYS A 38 -5.48 4.81 2.50
N LEU A 39 -5.13 5.86 1.76
CA LEU A 39 -4.14 6.84 2.19
C LEU A 39 -4.80 8.05 2.88
N PRO A 40 -4.18 8.57 3.94
CA PRO A 40 -4.63 9.81 4.55
C PRO A 40 -4.37 10.99 3.63
N LYS A 41 -5.04 12.11 3.91
CA LYS A 41 -4.73 13.38 3.23
C LYS A 41 -3.36 13.87 3.69
N ILE A 42 -2.32 13.57 2.91
CA ILE A 42 -0.95 14.00 3.18
C ILE A 42 -0.72 15.35 2.51
N LYS A 43 -0.30 16.36 3.30
CA LYS A 43 0.01 17.69 2.78
C LYS A 43 1.24 17.60 1.87
N GLY A 44 1.10 18.03 0.61
CA GLY A 44 2.17 17.96 -0.39
C GLY A 44 2.28 16.61 -1.12
N PHE A 45 1.33 15.70 -0.91
CA PHE A 45 1.26 14.47 -1.68
C PHE A 45 0.57 14.72 -3.02
N ASP A 46 1.33 14.54 -4.09
CA ASP A 46 0.84 14.65 -5.45
C ASP A 46 0.24 13.31 -5.88
N LYS A 47 -1.09 13.22 -5.86
CA LYS A 47 -1.81 11.99 -6.27
C LYS A 47 -1.56 11.64 -7.73
N ASP A 48 -1.30 12.64 -8.58
CA ASP A 48 -1.02 12.49 -10.01
C ASP A 48 0.35 11.84 -10.27
N SER A 49 1.19 11.77 -9.24
CA SER A 49 2.46 11.03 -9.27
C SER A 49 2.27 9.51 -9.22
N ILE A 50 1.10 9.01 -8.80
CA ILE A 50 0.75 7.58 -8.89
C ILE A 50 -0.01 7.33 -10.18
N LYS A 51 0.48 6.38 -10.97
CA LYS A 51 -0.11 6.00 -12.25
C LYS A 51 -0.54 4.54 -12.25
N LYS A 52 -1.51 4.24 -13.11
CA LYS A 52 -1.88 2.86 -13.41
C LYS A 52 -0.66 2.10 -13.91
N ASN A 53 -0.51 0.85 -13.49
CA ASN A 53 0.64 -0.03 -13.70
C ASN A 53 1.92 0.31 -12.92
N ASP A 54 1.93 1.34 -12.06
CA ASP A 54 3.05 1.52 -11.14
C ASP A 54 3.18 0.31 -10.23
N ILE A 55 4.42 -0.10 -9.99
CA ILE A 55 4.73 -1.22 -9.09
C ILE A 55 4.41 -0.79 -7.66
N VAL A 56 3.65 -1.64 -6.96
CA VAL A 56 3.29 -1.45 -5.57
C VAL A 56 3.92 -2.56 -4.74
N GLN A 57 4.64 -2.17 -3.70
CA GLN A 57 5.23 -3.08 -2.72
C GLN A 57 4.81 -2.65 -1.32
N TRP A 58 4.17 -3.54 -0.58
CA TRP A 58 3.79 -3.30 0.81
C TRP A 58 4.60 -4.18 1.74
N TRP A 59 5.36 -3.51 2.59
CA TRP A 59 6.26 -4.12 3.56
C TRP A 59 5.72 -3.90 4.97
N THR A 60 5.76 -4.93 5.80
CA THR A 60 5.45 -4.84 7.22
C THR A 60 6.49 -5.57 8.05
N TRP A 61 6.72 -5.10 9.27
CA TRP A 61 7.63 -5.74 10.21
C TRP A 61 7.35 -5.31 11.63
N TYR A 62 7.84 -6.09 12.59
CA TYR A 62 7.88 -5.66 13.97
C TYR A 62 9.22 -4.99 14.27
N GLU A 63 9.21 -3.98 15.13
CA GLU A 63 10.44 -3.32 15.57
C GLU A 63 11.41 -4.35 16.18
N GLY A 64 12.64 -4.40 15.65
CA GLY A 64 13.65 -5.41 16.00
C GLY A 64 13.67 -6.66 15.12
N TYR A 65 12.74 -6.79 14.16
CA TYR A 65 12.66 -7.89 13.19
C TYR A 65 12.92 -7.39 11.76
N PRO A 66 13.38 -8.27 10.85
CA PRO A 66 13.60 -7.91 9.45
C PRO A 66 12.29 -7.50 8.74
N GLU A 67 12.44 -6.69 7.69
CA GLU A 67 11.33 -6.28 6.82
C GLU A 67 10.77 -7.47 6.04
N THR A 68 9.44 -7.67 6.07
CA THR A 68 8.75 -8.70 5.28
C THR A 68 7.91 -8.04 4.19
N LEU A 69 8.02 -8.54 2.96
CA LEU A 69 7.18 -8.13 1.84
C LEU A 69 5.86 -8.90 1.92
N GLU A 70 4.77 -8.21 2.26
CA GLU A 70 3.44 -8.80 2.38
C GLU A 70 2.71 -8.84 1.03
N PHE A 71 2.98 -7.88 0.16
CA PHE A 71 2.34 -7.79 -1.15
C PHE A 71 3.24 -7.11 -2.18
N GLU A 72 3.25 -7.65 -3.39
CA GLU A 72 3.82 -7.02 -4.58
C GLU A 72 2.84 -7.14 -5.75
N GLY A 73 2.56 -6.01 -6.39
CA GLY A 73 1.58 -5.94 -7.47
C GLY A 73 1.70 -4.66 -8.28
N LYS A 74 0.65 -4.31 -9.00
CA LYS A 74 0.60 -3.10 -9.82
C LYS A 74 -0.67 -2.33 -9.55
N VAL A 75 -0.62 -1.00 -9.62
CA VAL A 75 -1.83 -0.18 -9.49
C VAL A 75 -2.82 -0.53 -10.60
N VAL A 76 -3.98 -1.05 -10.24
CA VAL A 76 -5.09 -1.39 -11.14
C VAL A 76 -6.01 -0.19 -11.30
N SER A 77 -6.40 0.42 -10.20
CA SER A 77 -7.28 1.58 -10.16
C SER A 77 -7.00 2.47 -8.94
N MET A 78 -7.42 3.72 -9.04
CA MET A 78 -7.25 4.71 -7.99
C MET A 78 -8.51 5.57 -7.90
N SER A 79 -9.00 5.77 -6.68
CA SER A 79 -10.20 6.58 -6.45
C SER A 79 -9.89 8.06 -6.67
N PRO A 80 -10.76 8.81 -7.39
CA PRO A 80 -10.60 10.24 -7.56
C PRO A 80 -10.99 11.05 -6.31
N LYS A 81 -11.67 10.42 -5.34
CA LYS A 81 -12.17 11.06 -4.10
C LYS A 81 -11.22 10.77 -2.93
N MET A 82 -11.21 11.66 -1.93
CA MET A 82 -10.49 11.44 -0.67
C MET A 82 -11.38 10.68 0.34
N PRO A 83 -10.82 9.80 1.19
CA PRO A 83 -9.42 9.36 1.23
C PRO A 83 -9.00 8.61 -0.04
N LEU A 84 -7.74 8.75 -0.43
CA LEU A 84 -7.26 8.21 -1.70
C LEU A 84 -7.14 6.69 -1.57
N GLU A 85 -8.00 5.97 -2.29
CA GLU A 85 -8.06 4.52 -2.30
C GLU A 85 -7.31 4.00 -3.53
N ILE A 86 -6.36 3.10 -3.31
CA ILE A 86 -5.54 2.48 -4.35
C ILE A 86 -5.85 0.99 -4.34
N VAL A 87 -6.24 0.45 -5.50
CA VAL A 87 -6.47 -0.98 -5.69
C VAL A 87 -5.32 -1.54 -6.53
N CYS A 88 -4.68 -2.57 -6.01
CA CYS A 88 -3.51 -3.23 -6.59
C CYS A 88 -3.76 -4.72 -6.81
#